data_AF-A0A948UE25-F1
#
_entry.id   AF-A0A948UE25-F1
#
_cell.length_a   1.000
_cell.length_b   1.000
_cell.length_c   1.000
_cell.angle_alpha   90.00
_cell.angle_beta   90.00
_cell.angle_gamma   90.00
#
_symmetry.space_group_name_H-M   'P 1'
#
loop_
_entity.id
_entity.type
_entity.pdbx_description
1 polymer ?
#
loop_
_entity_poly.entity_id
_entity_poly.type
_entity_poly.pdbx_seq_one_letter_code
_entity_poly.pdbx_strand_id
1 'polypeptide(L)'
;MNYDAVLSALIILSFFGIIIILIRKIPEISSGYWRDKALSDALAGEKGKSSKMKNLLFLILIKLEKFLRQIRIYILKLDGKTFAWIEHLRKKSSEITNNANKISLKLHFKIEESRLLNMVARNPKNPENYKKLGLLYFQNKNFKDAGESLKEYLKLNPGDDEIKKIMGEMPM
;
A
#
# COMPACT_ATOMS: atom_id res chain seq x y z
N MET A 1 5.82 18.54 10.02
CA MET A 1 6.57 17.67 9.09
C MET A 1 7.99 18.19 9.07
N ASN A 2 8.98 17.38 9.47
CA ASN A 2 10.36 17.84 9.57
C ASN A 2 10.94 17.97 8.17
N TYR A 3 10.96 19.20 7.65
CA TYR A 3 11.50 19.53 6.33
C TYR A 3 12.94 19.06 6.15
N ASP A 4 13.72 18.98 7.23
CA ASP A 4 15.09 18.47 7.23
C ASP A 4 15.17 16.97 6.90
N ALA A 5 14.20 16.17 7.35
CA ALA A 5 14.11 14.75 7.03
C ALA A 5 13.70 14.54 5.55
N VAL A 6 12.87 15.43 5.02
CA VAL A 6 12.45 15.41 3.61
C VAL A 6 13.60 15.84 2.69
N LEU A 7 14.37 16.87 3.08
CA LEU A 7 15.51 17.38 2.33
C LEU A 7 16.65 16.35 2.28
N SER A 8 16.98 15.74 3.43
CA SER A 8 17.99 14.68 3.49
C SER A 8 17.59 13.45 2.66
N ALA A 9 16.31 13.05 2.71
CA ALA A 9 15.80 11.97 1.85
C ALA A 9 15.92 12.30 0.34
N LEU A 10 15.65 13.55 -0.07
CA LEU A 10 15.80 14.01 -1.44
C LEU A 10 17.26 13.97 -1.94
N ILE A 11 18.20 14.38 -1.09
CA ILE A 11 19.64 14.36 -1.40
C ILE A 11 20.15 12.92 -1.53
N ILE A 12 19.69 12.02 -0.67
CA ILE A 12 20.06 10.59 -0.75
C ILE A 12 19.51 9.99 -2.05
N LEU A 13 18.26 10.30 -2.42
CA LEU A 13 17.63 9.81 -3.65
C LEU A 13 18.37 10.30 -4.91
N SER A 14 18.81 11.55 -4.92
CA SER A 14 19.56 12.13 -6.05
C SER A 14 20.95 11.48 -6.20
N PHE A 15 21.63 11.21 -5.08
CA PHE A 15 22.89 10.47 -5.07
C PHE A 15 22.72 9.05 -5.62
N PHE A 16 21.67 8.35 -5.22
CA PHE A 16 21.36 7.02 -5.76
C PHE A 16 21.05 7.06 -7.26
N GLY A 17 20.35 8.08 -7.75
CA GLY A 17 20.12 8.29 -9.18
C GLY A 17 21.42 8.45 -9.97
N ILE A 18 22.36 9.25 -9.45
CA ILE A 18 23.68 9.46 -10.06
C ILE A 18 24.49 8.15 -10.04
N ILE A 19 24.48 7.42 -8.93
CA ILE A 19 25.17 6.12 -8.78
C ILE A 19 24.59 5.08 -9.76
N ILE A 20 23.27 5.02 -9.92
CA ILE A 20 22.60 4.12 -10.87
C ILE A 20 22.94 4.48 -12.32
N ILE A 21 22.95 5.77 -12.66
CA ILE A 21 23.34 6.24 -14.00
C ILE A 21 24.80 5.90 -14.29
N LEU A 22 25.69 6.06 -13.30
CA LEU A 22 27.10 5.67 -13.43
C LEU A 22 27.23 4.15 -13.64
N ILE A 23 26.59 3.33 -12.81
CA ILE A 23 26.62 1.86 -12.95
C ILE A 23 26.05 1.42 -14.31
N ARG A 24 25.02 2.10 -14.82
CA ARG A 24 24.36 1.75 -16.10
C ARG A 24 25.12 2.25 -17.34
N LYS A 25 25.88 3.34 -17.24
CA LYS A 25 26.64 3.93 -18.36
C LYS A 25 28.10 3.46 -18.43
N ILE A 26 28.64 2.93 -17.33
CA ILE A 26 29.95 2.27 -17.31
C ILE A 26 30.03 1.08 -18.29
N PRO A 27 29.05 0.16 -18.45
CA PRO A 27 29.22 -0.97 -19.36
C PRO A 27 29.24 -0.60 -20.85
N GLU A 28 28.70 0.55 -21.28
CA GLU A 28 28.73 1.00 -22.69
C GLU A 28 30.05 1.71 -23.06
N ILE A 29 30.70 2.34 -22.08
CA ILE A 29 31.97 3.05 -22.27
C ILE A 29 33.14 2.17 -21.82
N SER A 30 32.92 1.07 -21.09
CA SER A 30 33.98 0.23 -20.51
C SER A 30 33.85 -1.25 -20.87
N SER A 31 34.05 -1.60 -22.14
CA SER A 31 34.48 -2.96 -22.47
C SER A 31 35.93 -3.08 -22.96
N GLY A 32 36.62 -1.96 -23.22
CA GLY A 32 38.07 -1.98 -23.53
C GLY A 32 38.72 -0.61 -23.71
N TYR A 33 38.05 0.32 -24.39
CA TYR A 33 38.67 1.56 -24.88
C TYR A 33 39.21 2.50 -23.79
N TRP A 34 38.45 2.74 -22.72
CA TRP A 34 38.88 3.66 -21.66
C TRP A 34 39.80 3.02 -20.63
N ARG A 35 39.74 1.68 -20.50
CA ARG A 35 40.69 0.91 -19.72
C ARG A 35 42.07 0.98 -20.35
N ASP A 36 42.14 0.80 -21.66
CA ASP A 36 43.42 0.79 -22.39
C ASP A 36 43.97 2.20 -22.57
N LYS A 37 43.11 3.21 -22.80
CA LYS A 37 43.53 4.61 -22.95
C LYS A 37 43.97 5.28 -21.64
N ALA A 38 43.23 5.08 -20.54
CA ALA A 38 43.66 5.58 -19.24
C ALA A 38 44.95 4.87 -18.75
N LEU A 39 45.13 3.60 -19.11
CA LEU A 39 46.34 2.83 -18.85
C LEU A 39 47.51 3.32 -19.71
N SER A 40 47.30 3.61 -21.00
CA SER A 40 48.34 4.15 -21.89
C SER A 40 48.77 5.56 -21.47
N ASP A 41 47.83 6.43 -21.09
CA ASP A 41 48.13 7.79 -20.66
C ASP A 41 48.84 7.81 -19.30
N ALA A 42 48.45 6.91 -18.38
CA ALA A 42 49.18 6.71 -17.13
C ALA A 42 50.58 6.12 -17.35
N LEU A 43 50.78 5.25 -18.36
CA LEU A 43 52.08 4.68 -18.74
C LEU A 43 52.99 5.69 -19.45
N ALA A 44 52.41 6.60 -20.24
CA ALA A 44 53.15 7.63 -20.98
C ALA A 44 53.66 8.77 -20.07
N GLY A 45 52.99 9.04 -18.94
CA GLY A 45 53.25 10.22 -18.11
C GLY A 45 54.34 10.14 -17.02
N GLU A 46 54.91 8.98 -16.69
CA GLU A 46 55.85 8.90 -15.56
C GLU A 46 57.03 7.96 -15.80
N LYS A 47 58.08 8.49 -16.44
CA LYS A 47 59.45 7.98 -16.29
C LYS A 47 59.96 8.40 -14.90
N GLY A 48 59.85 7.53 -13.89
CA GLY A 48 60.59 7.78 -12.63
C GLY A 48 60.27 6.90 -11.43
N LYS A 49 59.01 6.78 -10.99
CA LYS A 49 58.66 6.06 -9.72
C LYS A 49 57.34 5.28 -9.79
N SER A 50 56.82 5.08 -10.99
CA SER A 50 55.42 4.72 -11.27
C SER A 50 55.10 3.22 -11.33
N SER A 51 56.04 2.32 -11.02
CA SER A 51 55.79 0.87 -11.15
C SER A 51 55.02 0.29 -9.95
N LYS A 52 55.38 0.67 -8.72
CA LYS A 52 54.71 0.17 -7.50
C LYS A 52 53.28 0.68 -7.35
N MET A 53 53.01 1.94 -7.68
CA MET A 53 51.68 2.55 -7.55
C MET A 53 50.68 1.95 -8.55
N LYS A 54 51.10 1.74 -9.81
CA LYS A 54 50.27 1.10 -10.83
C LYS A 54 49.90 -0.34 -10.44
N ASN A 55 50.85 -1.09 -9.87
CA ASN A 55 50.59 -2.43 -9.36
C ASN A 55 49.59 -2.42 -8.19
N LEU A 56 49.68 -1.43 -7.28
CA LEU A 56 48.73 -1.28 -6.18
C LEU A 56 47.32 -0.95 -6.68
N LEU A 57 47.20 0.01 -7.60
CA LEU A 57 45.93 0.39 -8.23
C LEU A 57 45.31 -0.79 -8.98
N PHE A 58 46.11 -1.55 -9.72
CA PHE A 58 45.65 -2.75 -10.43
C PHE A 58 45.12 -3.83 -9.47
N LEU A 59 45.81 -4.08 -8.35
CA LEU A 59 45.35 -5.02 -7.33
C LEU A 59 44.05 -4.56 -6.64
N ILE A 60 43.92 -3.26 -6.37
CA ILE A 60 42.70 -2.66 -5.79
C ILE A 60 41.53 -2.81 -6.77
N LEU A 61 41.74 -2.55 -8.06
CA LEU A 61 40.73 -2.71 -9.11
C LEU A 61 40.23 -4.15 -9.19
N ILE A 62 41.13 -5.14 -9.17
CA ILE A 62 40.74 -6.56 -9.19
C ILE A 62 39.95 -6.94 -7.92
N LYS A 63 40.36 -6.45 -6.75
CA LYS A 63 39.62 -6.69 -5.49
C LYS A 63 38.23 -6.05 -5.54
N LEU A 64 38.13 -4.83 -6.06
CA LEU A 64 36.87 -4.12 -6.23
C LEU A 64 35.94 -4.84 -7.22
N GLU A 65 36.46 -5.35 -8.33
CA GLU A 65 35.69 -6.11 -9.31
C GLU A 65 35.11 -7.40 -8.72
N LYS A 66 35.90 -8.11 -7.89
CA LYS A 66 35.42 -9.28 -7.14
C LYS A 66 34.34 -8.89 -6.12
N PHE A 67 34.52 -7.77 -5.43
CA PHE A 67 33.54 -7.25 -4.47
C PHE A 67 32.22 -6.86 -5.13
N LEU A 68 32.27 -6.17 -6.27
CA LEU A 68 31.09 -5.82 -7.07
C LEU A 68 30.33 -7.06 -7.56
N ARG A 69 31.04 -8.13 -7.94
CA ARG A 69 30.41 -9.42 -8.28
C ARG A 69 29.69 -10.05 -7.09
N GLN A 70 30.28 -10.00 -5.90
CA GLN A 70 29.64 -10.50 -4.68
C GLN A 70 28.37 -9.70 -4.34
N ILE A 71 28.42 -8.37 -4.45
CA ILE A 71 27.24 -7.50 -4.29
C ILE A 71 26.15 -7.88 -5.29
N ARG A 72 26.49 -8.08 -6.56
CA ARG A 72 25.51 -8.48 -7.59
C ARG A 72 24.81 -9.79 -7.25
N ILE A 73 25.56 -10.79 -6.80
CA ILE A 73 24.99 -12.08 -6.38
C ILE A 73 24.08 -11.90 -5.15
N TYR A 74 24.46 -11.01 -4.23
CA TYR A 74 23.65 -10.71 -3.06
C TYR A 74 22.33 -10.00 -3.43
N ILE A 75 22.37 -9.00 -4.32
CA ILE A 75 21.17 -8.33 -4.85
C ILE A 75 20.22 -9.33 -5.51
N LEU A 76 20.74 -10.22 -6.36
CA LEU A 76 19.93 -11.27 -7.00
C LEU A 76 19.26 -12.21 -5.98
N LYS A 77 19.94 -12.52 -4.86
CA LYS A 77 19.34 -13.30 -3.76
C LYS A 77 18.29 -12.50 -2.98
N LEU A 78 18.44 -11.17 -2.90
CA LEU A 78 17.46 -10.30 -2.26
C LEU A 78 16.21 -10.16 -3.11
N ASP A 79 16.33 -10.10 -4.44
CA ASP A 79 15.18 -9.97 -5.36
C ASP A 79 14.10 -11.02 -5.08
N GLY A 80 14.46 -12.29 -4.86
CA GLY A 80 13.49 -13.33 -4.52
C GLY A 80 12.75 -13.11 -3.19
N LYS A 81 13.42 -12.51 -2.20
CA LYS A 81 12.84 -12.25 -0.87
C LYS A 81 12.03 -10.96 -0.85
N THR A 82 12.41 -9.95 -1.63
CA THR A 82 11.69 -8.68 -1.70
C THR A 82 10.29 -8.89 -2.26
N PHE A 83 10.13 -9.72 -3.30
CA PHE A 83 8.80 -10.04 -3.84
C PHE A 83 7.86 -10.67 -2.80
N ALA A 84 8.30 -11.69 -2.07
CA ALA A 84 7.49 -12.32 -1.03
C ALA A 84 7.12 -11.33 0.08
N TRP A 85 8.07 -10.49 0.51
CA TRP A 85 7.79 -9.48 1.53
C TRP A 85 6.81 -8.41 1.05
N ILE A 86 6.94 -7.94 -0.19
CA ILE A 86 6.02 -6.98 -0.82
C ILE A 86 4.61 -7.57 -0.91
N GLU A 87 4.48 -8.85 -1.28
CA GLU A 87 3.18 -9.52 -1.37
C GLU A 87 2.50 -9.63 0.00
N HIS A 88 3.26 -10.05 1.03
CA HIS A 88 2.74 -10.09 2.41
C HIS A 88 2.33 -8.70 2.92
N LEU A 89 3.11 -7.66 2.62
CA LEU A 89 2.78 -6.29 2.97
C LEU A 89 1.51 -5.81 2.27
N ARG A 90 1.36 -6.12 0.97
CA ARG A 90 0.16 -5.77 0.19
C ARG A 90 -1.09 -6.46 0.74
N LYS A 91 -0.97 -7.75 1.07
CA LYS A 91 -2.06 -8.52 1.66
C LYS A 91 -2.46 -7.96 3.03
N LYS A 92 -1.49 -7.72 3.92
CA LYS A 92 -1.75 -7.13 5.24
C LYS A 92 -2.37 -5.74 5.14
N SER A 93 -1.91 -4.91 4.22
CA SER A 93 -2.51 -3.60 3.95
C SER A 93 -3.97 -3.73 3.51
N SER A 94 -4.27 -4.65 2.59
CA SER A 94 -5.64 -4.92 2.13
C SER A 94 -6.55 -5.43 3.26
N GLU A 95 -6.05 -6.32 4.13
CA GLU A 95 -6.79 -6.79 5.30
C GLU A 95 -7.12 -5.64 6.26
N ILE A 96 -6.16 -4.76 6.52
CA ILE A 96 -6.37 -3.57 7.37
C ILE A 96 -7.44 -2.66 6.75
N THR A 97 -7.37 -2.37 5.44
CA THR A 97 -8.38 -1.53 4.79
C THR A 97 -9.76 -2.16 4.80
N ASN A 98 -9.85 -3.48 4.58
CA ASN A 98 -11.13 -4.20 4.62
C ASN A 98 -11.73 -4.18 6.03
N ASN A 99 -10.91 -4.39 7.06
CA ASN A 99 -11.34 -4.33 8.45
C ASN A 99 -11.79 -2.92 8.84
N ALA A 100 -11.04 -1.89 8.43
CA ALA A 100 -11.42 -0.49 8.66
C ALA A 100 -12.76 -0.15 7.98
N ASN A 101 -12.95 -0.57 6.73
CA ASN A 101 -14.22 -0.39 6.02
C ASN A 101 -15.38 -1.10 6.72
N LYS A 102 -15.18 -2.34 7.19
CA LYS A 102 -16.19 -3.10 7.94
C LYS A 102 -16.56 -2.40 9.26
N ILE A 103 -15.56 -1.87 9.99
CA ILE A 103 -15.79 -1.12 11.23
C ILE A 103 -16.57 0.17 10.94
N SER A 104 -16.18 0.91 9.89
CA SER A 104 -16.85 2.13 9.46
C SER A 104 -18.33 1.88 9.13
N LEU A 105 -18.63 0.83 8.34
CA LEU A 105 -20.00 0.43 8.02
C LEU A 105 -20.81 0.07 9.28
N LYS A 106 -20.21 -0.69 10.21
CA LYS A 106 -20.86 -1.06 11.46
C LYS A 106 -21.13 0.15 12.36
N LEU A 107 -20.21 1.11 12.39
CA LEU A 107 -20.36 2.34 13.16
C LEU A 107 -21.47 3.23 12.55
N HIS A 108 -21.46 3.41 11.24
CA HIS A 108 -22.51 4.16 10.52
C HIS A 108 -23.89 3.56 10.76
N PHE A 109 -24.02 2.23 10.66
CA PHE A 109 -25.26 1.52 11.00
C PHE A 109 -25.74 1.84 12.43
N LYS A 110 -24.85 1.71 13.44
CA LYS A 110 -25.21 1.98 14.84
C LYS A 110 -25.62 3.42 15.11
N ILE A 111 -24.97 4.39 14.46
CA ILE A 111 -25.30 5.80 14.60
C ILE A 111 -26.71 6.04 14.04
N GLU A 112 -27.00 5.51 12.86
CA GLU A 112 -28.32 5.69 12.22
C GLU A 112 -29.42 4.97 12.99
N GLU A 113 -29.15 3.75 13.47
CA GLU A 113 -30.04 2.98 14.34
C GLU A 113 -30.39 3.80 15.59
N SER A 114 -29.39 4.33 16.30
CA SER A 114 -29.61 5.15 17.50
C SER A 114 -30.40 6.43 17.21
N ARG A 115 -30.14 7.07 16.06
CA ARG A 115 -30.88 8.25 15.61
C ARG A 115 -32.35 7.92 15.39
N LEU A 116 -32.65 6.84 14.67
CA LEU A 116 -34.02 6.41 14.38
C LEU A 116 -34.77 5.95 15.65
N LEU A 117 -34.10 5.21 16.54
CA LEU A 117 -34.68 4.82 17.84
C LEU A 117 -35.07 6.05 18.67
N ASN A 118 -34.23 7.09 18.71
CA ASN A 118 -34.57 8.35 19.35
C ASN A 118 -35.78 9.05 18.69
N MET A 119 -35.92 8.96 17.36
CA MET A 119 -37.07 9.52 16.65
C MET A 119 -38.37 8.77 16.96
N VAL A 120 -38.30 7.44 17.04
CA VAL A 120 -39.43 6.59 17.46
C VAL A 120 -39.81 6.92 18.91
N ALA A 121 -38.85 7.04 19.82
CA ALA A 121 -39.11 7.37 21.22
C ALA A 121 -39.78 8.75 21.39
N ARG A 122 -39.37 9.75 20.59
CA ARG A 122 -39.94 11.11 20.64
C ARG A 122 -41.33 11.22 19.99
N ASN A 123 -41.58 10.46 18.93
CA ASN A 123 -42.88 10.44 18.26
C ASN A 123 -43.29 9.01 17.88
N PRO A 124 -43.85 8.24 18.83
CA PRO A 124 -44.20 6.83 18.63
C PRO A 124 -45.36 6.60 17.65
N LYS A 125 -46.08 7.66 17.25
CA LYS A 125 -47.20 7.57 16.32
C LYS A 125 -46.82 7.88 14.87
N ASN A 126 -45.55 8.20 14.60
CA ASN A 126 -45.10 8.48 13.24
C ASN A 126 -44.71 7.16 12.54
N PRO A 127 -45.51 6.68 11.57
CA PRO A 127 -45.22 5.42 10.86
C PRO A 127 -43.89 5.47 10.12
N GLU A 128 -43.52 6.62 9.54
CA GLU A 128 -42.30 6.75 8.73
C GLU A 128 -41.02 6.43 9.52
N ASN A 129 -41.02 6.66 10.83
CA ASN A 129 -39.87 6.30 11.67
C ASN A 129 -39.69 4.79 11.76
N TYR A 130 -40.77 4.03 11.88
CA TYR A 130 -40.75 2.56 11.90
C TYR A 130 -40.38 1.98 10.54
N LYS A 131 -40.87 2.58 9.43
CA LYS A 131 -40.46 2.20 8.07
C LYS A 131 -38.95 2.32 7.89
N LYS A 132 -38.39 3.49 8.23
CA LYS A 132 -36.94 3.74 8.13
C LYS A 132 -36.12 2.80 9.00
N LEU A 133 -36.55 2.55 10.24
CA LEU A 133 -35.87 1.62 11.15
C LEU A 133 -35.90 0.18 10.62
N GLY A 134 -37.04 -0.26 10.13
CA GLY A 134 -37.20 -1.60 9.55
C GLY A 134 -36.37 -1.80 8.28
N LEU A 135 -36.34 -0.81 7.38
CA LEU A 135 -35.48 -0.85 6.18
C LEU A 135 -33.99 -0.83 6.54
N LEU A 136 -33.59 -0.06 7.55
CA LEU A 136 -32.20 -0.06 8.05
C LEU A 136 -31.80 -1.45 8.57
N TYR A 137 -32.66 -2.10 9.35
CA TYR A 137 -32.42 -3.47 9.82
C TYR A 137 -32.39 -4.49 8.68
N PHE A 138 -33.28 -4.36 7.69
CA PHE A 138 -33.28 -5.21 6.50
C PHE A 138 -31.98 -5.09 5.71
N GLN A 139 -31.48 -3.87 5.50
CA GLN A 139 -30.19 -3.61 4.84
C GLN A 139 -29.02 -4.23 5.60
N ASN A 140 -29.08 -4.23 6.94
CA ASN A 140 -28.08 -4.85 7.79
C ASN A 140 -28.29 -6.37 7.97
N LYS A 141 -29.22 -6.98 7.22
CA LYS A 141 -29.59 -8.40 7.27
C LYS A 141 -30.08 -8.87 8.64
N ASN A 142 -30.56 -7.94 9.47
CA ASN A 142 -31.20 -8.26 10.74
C ASN A 142 -32.71 -8.41 10.52
N PHE A 143 -33.10 -9.53 9.91
CA PHE A 143 -34.47 -9.76 9.46
C PHE A 143 -35.48 -9.83 10.61
N LYS A 144 -35.05 -10.26 11.80
CA LYS A 144 -35.89 -10.32 13.00
C LYS A 144 -36.39 -8.93 13.39
N ASP A 145 -35.47 -8.01 13.65
CA ASP A 145 -35.81 -6.64 14.09
C ASP A 145 -36.43 -5.82 12.95
N ALA A 146 -36.07 -6.13 11.70
CA ALA A 146 -36.71 -5.57 10.51
C ALA A 146 -38.19 -5.94 10.45
N GLY A 147 -38.53 -7.22 10.64
CA GLY A 147 -39.91 -7.69 10.63
C GLY A 147 -40.75 -7.06 11.74
N GLU A 148 -40.21 -6.95 12.96
CA GLU A 148 -40.89 -6.28 14.08
C GLU A 148 -41.17 -4.81 13.77
N SER A 149 -40.17 -4.07 13.28
CA SER A 149 -40.32 -2.64 12.96
C SER A 149 -41.29 -2.39 11.81
N LEU A 150 -41.20 -3.17 10.73
CA LEU A 150 -42.10 -3.06 9.58
C LEU A 150 -43.53 -3.51 9.91
N LYS A 151 -43.70 -4.43 10.85
CA LYS A 151 -45.03 -4.80 11.37
C LYS A 151 -45.68 -3.63 12.09
N GLU A 152 -44.95 -2.89 12.93
CA GLU A 152 -45.49 -1.67 13.56
C GLU A 152 -45.83 -0.60 12.52
N TYR A 153 -45.02 -0.46 11.47
CA TYR A 153 -45.35 0.42 10.33
C TYR A 153 -46.69 0.03 9.67
N LEU A 154 -46.86 -1.26 9.33
CA LEU A 154 -48.06 -1.74 8.64
C LEU A 154 -49.33 -1.67 9.50
N LYS A 155 -49.22 -1.69 10.83
CA LYS A 155 -50.39 -1.42 11.71
C LYS A 155 -50.94 0.00 11.51
N LEU A 156 -50.05 0.96 11.27
CA LEU A 156 -50.40 2.36 11.05
C LEU A 156 -50.69 2.67 9.58
N ASN A 157 -50.08 1.92 8.65
CA ASN A 157 -50.31 2.04 7.21
C ASN A 157 -50.50 0.66 6.53
N PRO A 158 -51.71 0.07 6.60
CA PRO A 158 -51.96 -1.29 6.11
C PRO A 158 -51.88 -1.47 4.58
N GLY A 159 -51.87 -0.36 3.83
CA GLY A 159 -51.93 -0.34 2.37
C GLY A 159 -50.57 -0.39 1.65
N ASP A 160 -49.45 -0.42 2.37
CA ASP A 160 -48.13 -0.41 1.73
C ASP A 160 -47.72 -1.82 1.27
N ASP A 161 -48.02 -2.13 0.01
CA ASP A 161 -47.72 -3.43 -0.61
C ASP A 161 -46.22 -3.63 -0.85
N GLU A 162 -45.43 -2.56 -0.96
CA GLU A 162 -43.97 -2.64 -1.06
C GLU A 162 -43.39 -3.26 0.22
N ILE A 163 -43.81 -2.75 1.39
CA ILE A 163 -43.34 -3.28 2.67
C ILE A 163 -43.83 -4.72 2.90
N LYS A 164 -45.06 -5.05 2.49
CA LYS A 164 -45.54 -6.45 2.56
C LYS A 164 -44.67 -7.38 1.73
N LYS A 165 -44.29 -6.96 0.51
CA LYS A 165 -43.38 -7.73 -0.36
C LYS A 165 -42.02 -7.91 0.30
N ILE A 166 -41.42 -6.85 0.83
CA ILE A 166 -40.13 -6.89 1.53
C ILE A 166 -40.17 -7.87 2.72
N MET A 167 -41.24 -7.85 3.53
CA MET A 167 -41.38 -8.82 4.63
C MET A 167 -41.54 -10.26 4.14
N GLY A 168 -42.21 -10.48 3.01
CA GLY A 168 -42.34 -11.82 2.41
C GLY A 168 -41.03 -12.36 1.82
N GLU A 169 -40.11 -11.48 1.42
CA GLU A 169 -38.78 -11.84 0.92
C GLU A 169 -37.76 -12.14 2.04
N MET A 170 -38.08 -11.82 3.31
CA MET A 170 -37.17 -12.07 4.42
C MET A 170 -37.07 -13.56 4.76
N PRO A 171 -35.86 -14.12 4.97
CA PRO A 171 -35.71 -15.46 5.51
C PRO A 171 -36.17 -15.48 6.98
N MET A 172 -37.07 -16.43 7.28
CA MET A 172 -37.56 -16.74 8.63
C MET A 172 -36.48 -17.32 9.53
#